data_AF-A0A814LKH3-F1
#
_entry.id   AF-A0A814LKH3-F1
#
_cell.length_a   1.000
_cell.length_b   1.000
_cell.length_c   1.000
_cell.angle_alpha   90.00
_cell.angle_beta   90.00
_cell.angle_gamma   90.00
#
_symmetry.space_group_name_H-M   'P 1'
#
loop_
_entity.id
_entity.type
_entity.pdbx_description
1 polymer ?
#
loop_
_entity_poly.entity_id
_entity_poly.type
_entity_poly.pdbx_seq_one_letter_code
_entity_poly.pdbx_strand_id
1 'polypeptide(L)'
;MTMYNVKKKIKELLGLKKNTSAVYKIGQLLDTGDDDGQNYFHSILAAFETFDQQNRDEENKCFSDDVDFIIDCTLSAIEDGKFQNCCAYFYIYRRTEEYTKMLKSSQWLANSNFEELKKCLLRQSHRSFTQTEGLEPNLFIQNKSLLERMNIRQFISQMKVEDDHTLELFFALGKLAFQVSLIIHEEQQHQLKWTELLKMPSRLTVSVLHFIEKYLKYIRAFEQFPFDVEAFIHSVPFGSKSAFPLKTIYHLATQLKLNVKELWFEFLSIFNIRRDLYTTDDIAEFLRYLSCCDDHLFAQYCLNYFTCVSVEKGWEVLILLGEQEVNENILRVVLFDLNKQIEQLFINRFNMLMRIALDRLQKMNEKNRTNFNKLLNTVFDNYVIKRISINCSESEWKLKDLLTIANRFLSDNDFIHQQSSYFLTIVEYLIKACSSNQDHDTSTKIVKLFKVLRKLHESIWQQIDPSQIINDDWLINSVLSMPYSWTNMSPSTYDNICNKNRETNRWILFIWNRLIDLSLIKFKWENTHEILTAFNRWLRQVNHHQYNVENVFTIALITKLFNTAASYLKPLELPDIEHIIDYILHVKQDRSIININAFFNNGRHIIEEIISLRG
;
A
#
# COMPACT_ATOMS: atom_id res chain seq x y z
N MET A 1 -61.87 21.77 -1.70
CA MET A 1 -62.83 22.65 -2.40
C MET A 1 -63.01 22.05 -3.79
N THR A 2 -64.21 21.67 -4.21
CA THR A 2 -64.40 20.96 -5.50
C THR A 2 -64.26 21.93 -6.69
N MET A 3 -63.81 21.45 -7.85
CA MET A 3 -63.69 22.21 -9.13
C MET A 3 -64.98 22.98 -9.49
N TYR A 4 -66.14 22.46 -9.08
CA TYR A 4 -67.43 23.13 -9.17
C TYR A 4 -67.46 24.45 -8.38
N ASN A 5 -66.83 24.53 -7.20
CA ASN A 5 -66.76 25.74 -6.40
C ASN A 5 -65.78 26.77 -6.95
N VAL A 6 -64.68 26.39 -7.61
CA VAL A 6 -63.77 27.34 -8.27
C VAL A 6 -64.42 27.92 -9.53
N LYS A 7 -64.99 27.07 -10.41
CA LYS A 7 -65.75 27.54 -11.58
C LYS A 7 -67.00 28.35 -11.20
N LYS A 8 -67.64 28.02 -10.08
CA LYS A 8 -68.76 28.79 -9.51
C LYS A 8 -68.29 30.12 -8.92
N LYS A 9 -67.16 30.16 -8.20
CA LYS A 9 -66.57 31.40 -7.66
C LYS A 9 -66.04 32.32 -8.78
N ILE A 10 -65.46 31.75 -9.85
CA ILE A 10 -65.14 32.45 -11.10
C ILE A 10 -66.42 33.00 -11.74
N LYS A 11 -67.51 32.22 -11.83
CA LYS A 11 -68.84 32.65 -12.32
C LYS A 11 -69.55 33.68 -11.41
N GLU A 12 -69.38 33.62 -10.10
CA GLU A 12 -69.95 34.55 -9.12
C GLU A 12 -69.20 35.88 -9.13
N LEU A 13 -67.87 35.84 -9.28
CA LEU A 13 -67.04 37.03 -9.50
C LEU A 13 -67.30 37.67 -10.88
N LEU A 14 -67.49 36.84 -11.93
CA LEU A 14 -67.97 37.23 -13.27
C LEU A 14 -69.30 38.00 -13.23
N GLY A 15 -70.16 37.72 -12.25
CA GLY A 15 -71.46 38.36 -12.09
C GLY A 15 -71.43 39.70 -11.35
N LEU A 16 -70.34 40.06 -10.66
CA LEU A 16 -70.36 41.12 -9.64
C LEU A 16 -69.45 42.33 -9.88
N LYS A 17 -68.42 42.34 -10.73
CA LYS A 17 -67.64 43.57 -11.02
C LYS A 17 -66.80 43.49 -12.32
N LYS A 18 -66.67 44.66 -12.95
CA LYS A 18 -66.12 44.98 -14.28
C LYS A 18 -64.93 44.14 -14.77
N ASN A 19 -65.00 43.83 -16.07
CA ASN A 19 -64.02 43.30 -17.04
C ASN A 19 -62.57 43.89 -17.06
N THR A 20 -62.06 44.52 -16.00
CA THR A 20 -60.78 45.29 -16.03
C THR A 20 -59.77 44.99 -14.91
N SER A 21 -60.05 44.08 -13.98
CA SER A 21 -59.07 43.70 -12.94
C SER A 21 -58.01 42.74 -13.50
N ALA A 22 -56.72 43.05 -13.32
CA ALA A 22 -55.63 42.19 -13.79
C ALA A 22 -55.66 40.78 -13.14
N VAL A 23 -56.17 40.67 -11.92
CA VAL A 23 -56.35 39.40 -11.17
C VAL A 23 -57.33 38.47 -11.86
N TYR A 24 -58.39 39.04 -12.42
CA TYR A 24 -59.37 38.29 -13.19
C TYR A 24 -58.76 37.71 -14.47
N LYS A 25 -57.92 38.49 -15.15
CA LYS A 25 -57.18 38.01 -16.34
C LYS A 25 -56.21 36.87 -15.98
N ILE A 26 -55.55 36.93 -14.82
CA ILE A 26 -54.73 35.82 -14.31
C ILE A 26 -55.59 34.56 -14.12
N GLY A 27 -56.75 34.68 -13.45
CA GLY A 27 -57.68 33.55 -13.24
C GLY A 27 -58.20 32.95 -14.55
N GLN A 28 -58.54 33.77 -15.55
CA GLN A 28 -58.96 33.30 -16.87
C GLN A 28 -57.85 32.52 -17.59
N LEU A 29 -56.63 33.04 -17.60
CA LEU A 29 -55.49 32.37 -18.23
C LEU A 29 -55.24 30.99 -17.60
N LEU A 30 -55.41 30.87 -16.28
CA LEU A 30 -55.30 29.59 -15.57
C LEU A 30 -56.44 28.60 -15.94
N ASP A 31 -57.66 29.09 -16.19
CA ASP A 31 -58.83 28.26 -16.55
C ASP A 31 -58.86 27.86 -18.04
N THR A 32 -58.29 28.65 -18.95
CA THR A 32 -58.37 28.39 -20.41
C THR A 32 -57.15 27.69 -21.01
N GLY A 33 -56.06 27.49 -20.25
CA GLY A 33 -54.73 27.10 -20.77
C GLY A 33 -54.69 26.02 -21.85
N ASP A 34 -54.67 26.45 -23.12
CA ASP A 34 -54.60 25.61 -24.33
C ASP A 34 -53.64 26.16 -25.41
N ASP A 35 -52.73 27.07 -25.05
CA ASP A 35 -51.76 27.64 -26.00
C ASP A 35 -50.31 27.22 -25.73
N ASP A 36 -49.56 27.18 -26.83
CA ASP A 36 -48.11 26.94 -26.96
C ASP A 36 -47.32 27.53 -25.78
N GLY A 37 -46.46 26.73 -25.15
CA GLY A 37 -46.01 26.98 -23.76
C GLY A 37 -45.30 28.32 -23.52
N GLN A 38 -44.66 28.89 -24.55
CA GLN A 38 -44.09 30.23 -24.50
C GLN A 38 -45.17 31.32 -24.50
N ASN A 39 -46.18 31.23 -25.36
CA ASN A 39 -47.26 32.23 -25.45
C ASN A 39 -48.08 32.27 -24.16
N TYR A 40 -48.32 31.10 -23.57
CA TYR A 40 -48.95 30.98 -22.27
C TYR A 40 -48.16 31.72 -21.18
N PHE A 41 -46.85 31.47 -21.10
CA PHE A 41 -45.99 32.12 -20.11
C PHE A 41 -45.95 33.65 -20.26
N HIS A 42 -45.78 34.16 -21.49
CA HIS A 42 -45.78 35.61 -21.75
C HIS A 42 -47.10 36.27 -21.36
N SER A 43 -48.23 35.58 -21.59
CA SER A 43 -49.55 36.08 -21.19
C SER A 43 -49.70 36.16 -19.67
N ILE A 44 -49.21 35.16 -18.94
CA ILE A 44 -49.16 35.18 -17.47
C ILE A 44 -48.27 36.32 -16.98
N LEU A 45 -47.06 36.46 -17.54
CA LEU A 45 -46.12 37.53 -17.18
C LEU A 45 -46.77 38.92 -17.31
N ALA A 46 -47.34 39.22 -18.48
CA ALA A 46 -47.99 40.51 -18.74
C ALA A 46 -49.17 40.77 -17.80
N ALA A 47 -49.94 39.73 -17.44
CA ALA A 47 -51.04 39.85 -16.49
C ALA A 47 -50.54 40.19 -15.06
N PHE A 48 -49.43 39.58 -14.63
CA PHE A 48 -48.80 39.91 -13.34
C PHE A 48 -48.19 41.31 -13.33
N GLU A 49 -47.55 41.75 -14.42
CA GLU A 49 -47.03 43.13 -14.54
C GLU A 49 -48.16 44.16 -14.47
N THR A 50 -49.30 43.89 -15.11
CA THR A 50 -50.50 44.75 -15.01
C THR A 50 -51.03 44.80 -13.58
N PHE A 51 -51.07 43.65 -12.90
CA PHE A 51 -51.49 43.58 -11.50
C PHE A 51 -50.54 44.37 -10.58
N ASP A 52 -49.24 44.26 -10.78
CA ASP A 52 -48.25 45.05 -10.04
C ASP A 52 -48.44 46.54 -10.21
N GLN A 53 -48.66 46.98 -11.45
CA GLN A 53 -48.86 48.38 -11.77
C GLN A 53 -50.13 48.92 -11.09
N GLN A 54 -51.24 48.18 -11.18
CA GLN A 54 -52.49 48.52 -10.49
C GLN A 54 -52.30 48.64 -8.97
N ASN A 55 -51.55 47.71 -8.35
CA ASN A 55 -51.30 47.76 -6.90
C ASN A 55 -50.39 48.92 -6.47
N ARG A 56 -49.46 49.36 -7.33
CA ARG A 56 -48.58 50.51 -7.06
C ARG A 56 -49.30 51.84 -7.23
N ASP A 57 -50.12 51.96 -8.27
CA ASP A 57 -50.72 53.23 -8.67
C ASP A 57 -52.04 53.51 -7.92
N GLU A 58 -52.79 52.47 -7.50
CA GLU A 58 -54.16 52.63 -6.99
C GLU A 58 -54.38 52.23 -5.51
N GLU A 59 -53.35 51.80 -4.78
CA GLU A 59 -53.45 51.24 -3.41
C GLU A 59 -54.62 50.24 -3.29
N ASN A 60 -54.47 49.08 -3.94
CA ASN A 60 -55.51 48.06 -3.99
C ASN A 60 -55.95 47.58 -2.59
N LYS A 61 -57.18 47.95 -2.20
CA LYS A 61 -57.78 47.58 -0.91
C LYS A 61 -58.11 46.09 -0.79
N CYS A 62 -58.19 45.36 -1.91
CA CYS A 62 -58.52 43.93 -1.97
C CYS A 62 -57.29 43.04 -2.21
N PHE A 63 -56.07 43.57 -2.09
CA PHE A 63 -54.83 42.86 -2.43
C PHE A 63 -54.71 41.48 -1.76
N SER A 64 -55.15 41.34 -0.50
CA SER A 64 -55.15 40.05 0.20
C SER A 64 -56.09 39.03 -0.46
N ASP A 65 -57.34 39.41 -0.73
CA ASP A 65 -58.35 38.53 -1.34
C ASP A 65 -57.97 38.14 -2.78
N ASP A 66 -57.32 39.06 -3.49
CA ASP A 66 -56.80 38.85 -4.84
C ASP A 66 -55.67 37.81 -4.86
N VAL A 67 -54.76 37.85 -3.89
CA VAL A 67 -53.68 36.85 -3.76
C VAL A 67 -54.26 35.48 -3.42
N ASP A 68 -55.24 35.39 -2.51
CA ASP A 68 -55.94 34.14 -2.21
C ASP A 68 -56.64 33.56 -3.45
N PHE A 69 -57.28 34.42 -4.24
CA PHE A 69 -57.92 34.02 -5.49
C PHE A 69 -56.91 33.48 -6.52
N ILE A 70 -55.73 34.11 -6.66
CA ILE A 70 -54.66 33.63 -7.53
C ILE A 70 -54.19 32.24 -7.07
N ILE A 71 -53.99 32.03 -5.76
CA ILE A 71 -53.59 30.74 -5.20
C ILE A 71 -54.65 29.66 -5.50
N ASP A 72 -55.93 29.94 -5.20
CA ASP A 72 -57.07 29.03 -5.44
C ASP A 72 -57.15 28.62 -6.93
N CYS A 73 -57.04 29.58 -7.85
CA CYS A 73 -57.09 29.31 -9.30
C CYS A 73 -55.87 28.49 -9.76
N THR A 74 -54.69 28.79 -9.22
CA THR A 74 -53.45 28.09 -9.58
C THR A 74 -53.50 26.63 -9.11
N LEU A 75 -53.97 26.39 -7.89
CA LEU A 75 -54.19 25.04 -7.36
C LEU A 75 -55.11 24.22 -8.28
N SER A 76 -56.26 24.79 -8.66
CA SER A 76 -57.21 24.13 -9.56
C SER A 76 -56.58 23.81 -10.92
N ALA A 77 -55.83 24.75 -11.50
CA ALA A 77 -55.21 24.56 -12.82
C ALA A 77 -54.12 23.47 -12.82
N ILE A 78 -53.31 23.41 -11.75
CA ILE A 78 -52.27 22.39 -11.56
C ILE A 78 -52.90 21.00 -11.39
N GLU A 79 -54.00 20.89 -10.63
CA GLU A 79 -54.71 19.63 -10.40
C GLU A 79 -55.39 19.08 -11.67
N ASP A 80 -55.88 19.97 -12.54
CA ASP A 80 -56.47 19.63 -13.84
C ASP A 80 -55.45 19.15 -14.90
N GLY A 81 -54.17 19.01 -14.53
CA GLY A 81 -53.15 18.41 -15.39
C GLY A 81 -52.51 19.37 -16.39
N LYS A 82 -52.74 20.68 -16.27
CA LYS A 82 -52.17 21.72 -17.15
C LYS A 82 -50.71 22.05 -16.84
N PHE A 83 -49.96 21.11 -16.28
CA PHE A 83 -48.59 21.31 -15.78
C PHE A 83 -47.52 21.29 -16.88
N GLN A 84 -47.90 21.16 -18.16
CA GLN A 84 -46.97 21.20 -19.29
C GLN A 84 -46.15 22.51 -19.31
N ASN A 85 -46.71 23.61 -18.81
CA ASN A 85 -46.04 24.92 -18.73
C ASN A 85 -45.41 25.18 -17.35
N CYS A 86 -44.52 24.29 -16.90
CA CYS A 86 -43.98 24.32 -15.53
C CYS A 86 -43.40 25.69 -15.12
N CYS A 87 -42.76 26.41 -16.05
CA CYS A 87 -42.19 27.73 -15.80
C CYS A 87 -43.21 28.75 -15.28
N ALA A 88 -44.42 28.74 -15.82
CA ALA A 88 -45.48 29.66 -15.41
C ALA A 88 -45.84 29.42 -13.94
N TYR A 89 -45.95 28.17 -13.52
CA TYR A 89 -46.31 27.83 -12.16
C TYR A 89 -45.18 28.12 -11.16
N PHE A 90 -43.92 27.89 -11.53
CA PHE A 90 -42.79 28.35 -10.71
C PHE A 90 -42.76 29.88 -10.58
N TYR A 91 -43.02 30.61 -11.66
CA TYR A 91 -43.14 32.07 -11.62
C TYR A 91 -44.30 32.53 -10.72
N ILE A 92 -45.50 31.99 -10.91
CA ILE A 92 -46.69 32.32 -10.11
C ILE A 92 -46.44 32.07 -8.62
N TYR A 93 -45.84 30.93 -8.28
CA TYR A 93 -45.45 30.62 -6.91
C TYR A 93 -44.52 31.68 -6.32
N ARG A 94 -43.49 32.13 -7.06
CA ARG A 94 -42.56 33.15 -6.55
C ARG A 94 -43.21 34.52 -6.42
N ARG A 95 -44.09 34.89 -7.35
CA ARG A 95 -44.83 36.15 -7.24
C ARG A 95 -45.77 36.14 -6.05
N THR A 96 -46.50 35.05 -5.83
CA THR A 96 -47.34 34.90 -4.64
C THR A 96 -46.51 34.91 -3.35
N GLU A 97 -45.34 34.28 -3.32
CA GLU A 97 -44.42 34.37 -2.18
C GLU A 97 -43.97 35.83 -1.89
N GLU A 98 -43.68 36.61 -2.92
CA GLU A 98 -43.32 38.03 -2.76
C GLU A 98 -44.52 38.85 -2.25
N TYR A 99 -45.73 38.59 -2.73
CA TYR A 99 -46.95 39.25 -2.26
C TYR A 99 -47.28 38.92 -0.81
N THR A 100 -47.15 37.65 -0.41
CA THR A 100 -47.35 37.26 1.00
C THR A 100 -46.38 37.99 1.95
N LYS A 101 -45.13 38.22 1.52
CA LYS A 101 -44.17 39.04 2.29
C LYS A 101 -44.58 40.50 2.38
N MET A 102 -45.19 41.06 1.34
CA MET A 102 -45.70 42.44 1.32
C MET A 102 -46.90 42.64 2.26
N LEU A 103 -47.74 41.61 2.45
CA LEU A 103 -48.93 41.65 3.31
C LEU A 103 -48.63 41.74 4.82
N LYS A 104 -47.36 41.58 5.25
CA LYS A 104 -46.84 41.84 6.62
C LYS A 104 -47.71 41.34 7.81
N SER A 105 -48.51 40.30 7.64
CA SER A 105 -49.39 39.77 8.71
C SER A 105 -49.03 38.34 9.09
N SER A 106 -49.07 38.04 10.39
CA SER A 106 -48.76 36.73 10.96
C SER A 106 -49.72 35.62 10.48
N GLN A 107 -50.93 35.97 10.05
CA GLN A 107 -51.89 35.03 9.44
C GLN A 107 -51.40 34.48 8.09
N TRP A 108 -50.70 35.28 7.29
CA TRP A 108 -50.28 34.88 5.95
C TRP A 108 -49.02 34.01 5.93
N LEU A 109 -48.14 34.17 6.94
CA LEU A 109 -47.02 33.27 7.16
C LEU A 109 -47.45 31.83 7.52
N ALA A 110 -48.72 31.64 7.90
CA ALA A 110 -49.32 30.35 8.20
C ALA A 110 -50.47 29.99 7.22
N ASN A 111 -50.59 30.68 6.07
CA ASN A 111 -51.66 30.41 5.11
C ASN A 111 -51.50 28.99 4.53
N SER A 112 -52.43 28.10 4.92
CA SER A 112 -52.45 26.70 4.50
C SER A 112 -52.53 26.52 2.99
N ASN A 113 -53.15 27.47 2.26
CA ASN A 113 -53.32 27.38 0.82
C ASN A 113 -52.02 27.67 0.06
N PHE A 114 -51.19 28.59 0.58
CA PHE A 114 -49.87 28.85 -0.03
C PHE A 114 -48.92 27.65 0.15
N GLU A 115 -48.92 27.02 1.32
CA GLU A 115 -48.18 25.78 1.54
C GLU A 115 -48.73 24.61 0.69
N GLU A 116 -50.04 24.53 0.49
CA GLU A 116 -50.63 23.54 -0.41
C GLU A 116 -50.26 23.80 -1.87
N LEU A 117 -50.17 25.07 -2.30
CA LEU A 117 -49.69 25.44 -3.63
C LEU A 117 -48.26 24.92 -3.87
N LYS A 118 -47.36 25.12 -2.89
CA LYS A 118 -46.02 24.56 -2.93
C LYS A 118 -46.04 23.04 -3.09
N LYS A 119 -46.82 22.34 -2.26
CA LYS A 119 -46.93 20.88 -2.30
C LYS A 119 -47.48 20.39 -3.64
N CYS A 120 -48.49 21.05 -4.19
CA CYS A 120 -49.10 20.69 -5.45
C CYS A 120 -48.12 20.89 -6.63
N LEU A 121 -47.40 22.00 -6.65
CA LEU A 121 -46.34 22.29 -7.63
C LEU A 121 -45.24 21.20 -7.61
N LEU A 122 -44.76 20.83 -6.42
CA LEU A 122 -43.75 19.78 -6.27
C LEU A 122 -44.29 18.40 -6.66
N ARG A 123 -45.52 18.07 -6.27
CA ARG A 123 -46.19 16.82 -6.62
C ARG A 123 -46.33 16.66 -8.13
N GLN A 124 -46.74 17.71 -8.85
CA GLN A 124 -46.83 17.63 -10.30
C GLN A 124 -45.46 17.61 -10.98
N SER A 125 -44.45 18.30 -10.44
CA SER A 125 -43.08 18.19 -10.93
C SER A 125 -42.56 16.75 -10.84
N HIS A 126 -42.77 16.08 -9.70
CA HIS A 126 -42.47 14.66 -9.51
C HIS A 126 -43.27 13.78 -10.47
N ARG A 127 -44.58 14.00 -10.57
CA ARG A 127 -45.46 13.20 -11.42
C ARG A 127 -45.08 13.30 -12.90
N SER A 128 -44.88 14.51 -13.43
CA SER A 128 -44.45 14.70 -14.81
C SER A 128 -43.11 14.03 -15.08
N PHE A 129 -42.14 14.18 -14.17
CA PHE A 129 -40.83 13.54 -14.31
C PHE A 129 -40.90 12.02 -14.31
N THR A 130 -41.63 11.43 -13.38
CA THR A 130 -41.74 9.97 -13.28
C THR A 130 -42.55 9.35 -14.43
N GLN A 131 -43.65 9.98 -14.84
CA GLN A 131 -44.51 9.49 -15.92
C GLN A 131 -43.86 9.57 -17.30
N THR A 132 -42.95 10.52 -17.49
CA THR A 132 -42.26 10.73 -18.77
C THR A 132 -40.83 10.19 -18.77
N GLU A 133 -40.47 9.39 -17.77
CA GLU A 133 -39.11 8.83 -17.61
C GLU A 133 -38.01 9.90 -17.66
N GLY A 134 -38.30 11.08 -17.10
CA GLY A 134 -37.40 12.22 -17.00
C GLY A 134 -37.44 13.19 -18.17
N LEU A 135 -38.22 12.93 -19.22
CA LEU A 135 -38.34 13.83 -20.37
C LEU A 135 -38.97 15.16 -20.02
N GLU A 136 -39.91 15.21 -19.08
CA GLU A 136 -40.53 16.41 -18.51
C GLU A 136 -40.22 16.53 -17.01
N PRO A 137 -40.43 17.67 -16.35
CA PRO A 137 -40.69 18.99 -16.92
C PRO A 137 -39.46 19.59 -17.63
N ASN A 138 -39.68 20.55 -18.54
CA ASN A 138 -38.64 21.33 -19.22
C ASN A 138 -38.87 22.84 -19.10
N LEU A 139 -37.79 23.62 -19.12
CA LEU A 139 -37.87 25.07 -19.24
C LEU A 139 -38.05 25.50 -20.70
N PHE A 140 -39.05 26.35 -20.95
CA PHE A 140 -39.34 26.89 -22.29
C PHE A 140 -38.94 28.37 -22.45
N ILE A 141 -38.37 29.00 -21.42
CA ILE A 141 -38.06 30.43 -21.37
C ILE A 141 -36.54 30.64 -21.42
N GLN A 142 -36.09 31.65 -22.16
CA GLN A 142 -34.67 32.02 -22.24
C GLN A 142 -34.30 33.30 -21.46
N ASN A 143 -35.27 33.98 -20.85
CA ASN A 143 -35.03 35.20 -20.10
C ASN A 143 -34.32 34.92 -18.75
N LYS A 144 -33.04 35.30 -18.67
CA LYS A 144 -32.16 35.07 -17.51
C LYS A 144 -32.75 35.63 -16.20
N SER A 145 -33.26 36.88 -16.19
CA SER A 145 -33.75 37.51 -14.96
C SER A 145 -35.02 36.85 -14.41
N LEU A 146 -35.88 36.33 -15.29
CA LEU A 146 -37.07 35.58 -14.88
C LEU A 146 -36.70 34.23 -14.30
N LEU A 147 -35.74 33.52 -14.90
CA LEU A 147 -35.25 32.24 -14.38
C LEU A 147 -34.57 32.40 -13.01
N GLU A 148 -33.80 33.47 -12.82
CA GLU A 148 -33.22 33.82 -11.51
C GLU A 148 -34.31 34.07 -10.46
N ARG A 149 -35.38 34.78 -10.83
CA ARG A 149 -36.51 35.05 -9.93
C ARG A 149 -37.26 33.77 -9.54
N MET A 150 -37.46 32.85 -10.49
CA MET A 150 -38.07 31.53 -10.24
C MET A 150 -37.32 30.75 -9.14
N ASN A 151 -35.98 30.91 -9.10
CA ASN A 151 -35.09 30.38 -8.06
C ASN A 151 -35.38 28.92 -7.69
N ILE A 152 -35.33 28.04 -8.69
CA ILE A 152 -35.51 26.59 -8.53
C ILE A 152 -34.57 26.01 -7.45
N ARG A 153 -33.36 26.58 -7.34
CA ARG A 153 -32.35 26.18 -6.35
C ARG A 153 -32.84 26.30 -4.90
N GLN A 154 -33.72 27.27 -4.60
CA GLN A 154 -34.30 27.41 -3.26
C GLN A 154 -35.22 26.24 -2.88
N PHE A 155 -35.92 25.64 -3.84
CA PHE A 155 -36.73 24.46 -3.55
C PHE A 155 -35.85 23.28 -3.18
N ILE A 156 -34.78 23.04 -3.95
CA ILE A 156 -33.81 21.96 -3.69
C ILE A 156 -33.17 22.15 -2.31
N SER A 157 -32.76 23.38 -1.96
CA SER A 157 -32.07 23.63 -0.68
C SER A 157 -32.93 23.37 0.55
N GLN A 158 -34.25 23.45 0.42
CA GLN A 158 -35.19 23.18 1.50
C GLN A 158 -35.59 21.71 1.61
N MET A 159 -35.19 20.86 0.66
CA MET A 159 -35.60 19.45 0.63
C MET A 159 -34.82 18.58 1.61
N LYS A 160 -35.49 17.51 2.05
CA LYS A 160 -34.89 16.34 2.69
C LYS A 160 -35.11 15.16 1.77
N VAL A 161 -34.03 14.55 1.30
CA VAL A 161 -34.04 13.43 0.37
C VAL A 161 -33.76 12.15 1.17
N GLU A 162 -34.83 11.40 1.43
CA GLU A 162 -34.83 10.28 2.39
C GLU A 162 -35.42 8.99 1.79
N ASP A 163 -36.19 9.08 0.71
CA ASP A 163 -36.91 7.97 0.07
C ASP A 163 -36.98 8.13 -1.46
N ASP A 164 -37.54 7.12 -2.16
CA ASP A 164 -37.73 7.12 -3.61
C ASP A 164 -38.47 8.36 -4.12
N HIS A 165 -39.53 8.77 -3.44
CA HIS A 165 -40.37 9.89 -3.88
C HIS A 165 -39.59 11.21 -3.83
N THR A 166 -38.92 11.48 -2.72
CA THR A 166 -38.11 12.68 -2.53
C THR A 166 -36.86 12.69 -3.40
N LEU A 167 -36.28 11.51 -3.72
CA LEU A 167 -35.18 11.38 -4.66
C LEU A 167 -35.60 11.68 -6.11
N GLU A 168 -36.74 11.13 -6.55
CA GLU A 168 -37.28 11.41 -7.89
C GLU A 168 -37.66 12.88 -8.04
N LEU A 169 -38.19 13.51 -6.99
CA LEU A 169 -38.43 14.95 -6.97
C LEU A 169 -37.12 15.75 -7.00
N PHE A 170 -36.08 15.30 -6.30
CA PHE A 170 -34.76 15.92 -6.35
C PHE A 170 -34.20 15.88 -7.79
N PHE A 171 -34.33 14.76 -8.50
CA PHE A 171 -33.93 14.69 -9.91
C PHE A 171 -34.76 15.61 -10.81
N ALA A 172 -36.08 15.68 -10.61
CA ALA A 172 -36.95 16.57 -11.37
C ALA A 172 -36.53 18.04 -11.23
N LEU A 173 -36.29 18.51 -9.99
CA LEU A 173 -35.85 19.88 -9.73
C LEU A 173 -34.39 20.10 -10.14
N GLY A 174 -33.54 19.09 -9.97
CA GLY A 174 -32.13 19.13 -10.38
C GLY A 174 -31.98 19.32 -11.88
N LYS A 175 -32.78 18.61 -12.69
CA LYS A 175 -32.88 18.80 -14.14
C LYS A 175 -33.23 20.26 -14.48
N LEU A 176 -34.26 20.81 -13.86
CA LEU A 176 -34.64 22.21 -14.07
C LEU A 176 -33.53 23.17 -13.64
N ALA A 177 -32.83 22.91 -12.53
CA ALA A 177 -31.74 23.74 -12.06
C ALA A 177 -30.53 23.73 -13.02
N PHE A 178 -30.22 22.59 -13.64
CA PHE A 178 -29.21 22.51 -14.70
C PHE A 178 -29.64 23.32 -15.94
N GLN A 179 -30.89 23.18 -16.38
CA GLN A 179 -31.43 23.96 -17.50
C GLN A 179 -31.38 25.48 -17.22
N VAL A 180 -31.77 25.92 -16.01
CA VAL A 180 -31.60 27.32 -15.59
C VAL A 180 -30.14 27.74 -15.71
N SER A 181 -29.22 26.91 -15.22
CA SER A 181 -27.80 27.24 -15.23
C SER A 181 -27.22 27.34 -16.64
N LEU A 182 -27.65 26.50 -17.57
CA LEU A 182 -27.24 26.53 -18.97
C LEU A 182 -27.61 27.87 -19.62
N ILE A 183 -28.82 28.35 -19.33
CA ILE A 183 -29.37 29.56 -19.94
C ILE A 183 -28.72 30.82 -19.35
N ILE A 184 -28.48 30.84 -18.04
CA ILE A 184 -27.85 31.99 -17.38
C ILE A 184 -26.37 32.08 -17.72
N HIS A 185 -25.64 30.96 -17.60
CA HIS A 185 -24.18 30.90 -17.74
C HIS A 185 -23.79 30.25 -19.08
N GLU A 186 -23.44 31.09 -20.04
CA GLU A 186 -23.02 30.66 -21.39
C GLU A 186 -21.64 29.95 -21.36
N GLU A 187 -20.77 30.32 -20.41
CA GLU A 187 -19.48 29.66 -20.23
C GLU A 187 -19.61 28.40 -19.36
N GLN A 188 -19.15 27.27 -19.88
CA GLN A 188 -19.22 25.95 -19.20
C GLN A 188 -18.63 25.95 -17.78
N GLN A 189 -17.56 26.71 -17.56
CA GLN A 189 -16.88 26.83 -16.26
C GLN A 189 -17.74 27.45 -15.15
N HIS A 190 -18.81 28.17 -15.49
CA HIS A 190 -19.74 28.77 -14.54
C HIS A 190 -21.07 28.03 -14.43
N GLN A 191 -21.24 26.92 -15.16
CA GLN A 191 -22.43 26.11 -15.10
C GLN A 191 -22.47 25.28 -13.82
N LEU A 192 -23.69 25.08 -13.29
CA LEU A 192 -23.97 24.25 -12.13
C LEU A 192 -23.40 22.85 -12.36
N LYS A 193 -22.62 22.37 -11.40
CA LYS A 193 -22.09 21.00 -11.40
C LYS A 193 -22.93 20.09 -10.50
N TRP A 194 -22.87 18.79 -10.75
CA TRP A 194 -23.47 17.80 -9.87
C TRP A 194 -22.96 17.89 -8.43
N THR A 195 -21.66 18.15 -8.24
CA THR A 195 -21.06 18.30 -6.91
C THR A 195 -21.68 19.44 -6.09
N GLU A 196 -22.09 20.51 -6.76
CA GLU A 196 -22.81 21.63 -6.14
C GLU A 196 -24.26 21.23 -5.85
N LEU A 197 -24.95 20.65 -6.84
CA LEU A 197 -26.34 20.23 -6.71
C LEU A 197 -26.55 19.22 -5.57
N LEU A 198 -25.64 18.25 -5.43
CA LEU A 198 -25.66 17.24 -4.38
C LEU A 198 -25.50 17.82 -2.97
N LYS A 199 -24.86 18.98 -2.83
CA LYS A 199 -24.67 19.68 -1.54
C LYS A 199 -25.82 20.62 -1.19
N MET A 200 -26.73 20.90 -2.14
CA MET A 200 -27.82 21.85 -1.92
C MET A 200 -28.86 21.37 -0.90
N PRO A 201 -29.38 20.13 -0.94
CA PRO A 201 -30.45 19.70 -0.05
C PRO A 201 -30.07 19.84 1.43
N SER A 202 -31.03 20.26 2.26
CA SER A 202 -30.85 20.34 3.71
C SER A 202 -30.46 18.99 4.34
N ARG A 203 -30.85 17.88 3.71
CA ARG A 203 -30.48 16.53 4.10
C ARG A 203 -30.57 15.57 2.90
N LEU A 204 -29.56 14.73 2.73
CA LEU A 204 -29.51 13.66 1.73
C LEU A 204 -29.04 12.37 2.42
N THR A 205 -29.94 11.42 2.62
CA THR A 205 -29.68 10.18 3.39
C THR A 205 -29.89 8.89 2.61
N VAL A 206 -30.40 9.00 1.38
CA VAL A 206 -30.51 7.86 0.47
C VAL A 206 -29.14 7.25 0.22
N SER A 207 -29.05 5.92 0.13
CA SER A 207 -27.78 5.24 -0.15
C SER A 207 -27.27 5.57 -1.55
N VAL A 208 -25.95 5.61 -1.73
CA VAL A 208 -25.35 5.84 -3.06
C VAL A 208 -25.82 4.80 -4.09
N LEU A 209 -26.02 3.54 -3.69
CA LEU A 209 -26.50 2.49 -4.59
C LEU A 209 -27.89 2.84 -5.15
N HIS A 210 -28.81 3.25 -4.27
CA HIS A 210 -30.16 3.63 -4.68
C HIS A 210 -30.17 4.92 -5.50
N PHE A 211 -29.31 5.89 -5.15
CA PHE A 211 -29.13 7.11 -5.93
C PHE A 211 -28.68 6.81 -7.36
N ILE A 212 -27.65 5.97 -7.53
CA ILE A 212 -27.12 5.59 -8.85
C ILE A 212 -28.12 4.76 -9.65
N GLU A 213 -28.83 3.82 -9.01
CA GLU A 213 -29.89 3.04 -9.66
C GLU A 213 -30.96 3.95 -10.29
N LYS A 214 -31.44 4.95 -9.52
CA LYS A 214 -32.41 5.93 -10.01
C LYS A 214 -31.80 6.87 -11.06
N TYR A 215 -30.55 7.31 -10.89
CA TYR A 215 -29.87 8.12 -11.91
C TYR A 215 -29.79 7.37 -13.25
N LEU A 216 -29.40 6.10 -13.24
CA LEU A 216 -29.32 5.27 -14.44
C LEU A 216 -30.68 5.10 -15.11
N LYS A 217 -31.76 4.96 -14.33
CA LYS A 217 -33.14 4.95 -14.84
C LYS A 217 -33.48 6.24 -15.62
N TYR A 218 -32.99 7.39 -15.16
CA TYR A 218 -33.29 8.70 -15.74
C TYR A 218 -32.12 9.32 -16.52
N ILE A 219 -31.14 8.51 -16.95
CA ILE A 219 -29.87 9.00 -17.51
C ILE A 219 -30.06 9.93 -18.71
N ARG A 220 -31.08 9.68 -19.53
CA ARG A 220 -31.43 10.51 -20.71
C ARG A 220 -31.76 11.95 -20.34
N ALA A 221 -32.36 12.18 -19.18
CA ALA A 221 -32.69 13.52 -18.70
C ALA A 221 -31.44 14.37 -18.39
N PHE A 222 -30.29 13.73 -18.24
CA PHE A 222 -29.03 14.35 -17.83
C PHE A 222 -27.91 14.18 -18.86
N GLU A 223 -28.22 13.87 -20.13
CA GLU A 223 -27.21 13.69 -21.18
C GLU A 223 -26.32 14.93 -21.38
N GLN A 224 -26.88 16.14 -21.22
CA GLN A 224 -26.14 17.40 -21.31
C GLN A 224 -25.31 17.71 -20.05
N PHE A 225 -25.59 17.02 -18.94
CA PHE A 225 -24.95 17.19 -17.64
C PHE A 225 -24.65 15.81 -17.05
N PRO A 226 -23.72 15.06 -17.66
CA PRO A 226 -23.43 13.71 -17.20
C PRO A 226 -22.90 13.73 -15.76
N PHE A 227 -23.25 12.68 -15.01
CA PHE A 227 -22.74 12.49 -13.66
C PHE A 227 -21.27 12.08 -13.75
N ASP A 228 -20.37 12.96 -13.33
CA ASP A 228 -18.93 12.83 -13.51
C ASP A 228 -18.23 12.13 -12.34
N VAL A 229 -16.90 11.96 -12.46
CA VAL A 229 -16.06 11.32 -11.45
C VAL A 229 -16.14 12.08 -10.13
N GLU A 230 -15.98 13.40 -10.15
CA GLU A 230 -16.00 14.25 -8.96
C GLU A 230 -17.35 14.12 -8.20
N ALA A 231 -18.47 14.13 -8.92
CA ALA A 231 -19.80 13.93 -8.35
C ALA A 231 -20.01 12.54 -7.77
N PHE A 232 -19.54 11.50 -8.46
CA PHE A 232 -19.62 10.14 -7.96
C PHE A 232 -18.85 9.97 -6.65
N ILE A 233 -17.61 10.47 -6.59
CA ILE A 233 -16.80 10.48 -5.38
C ILE A 233 -17.53 11.20 -4.23
N HIS A 234 -18.12 12.37 -4.50
CA HIS A 234 -18.90 13.10 -3.51
C HIS A 234 -20.15 12.36 -3.03
N SER A 235 -20.68 11.43 -3.84
CA SER A 235 -21.87 10.65 -3.50
C SER A 235 -21.60 9.37 -2.69
N VAL A 236 -20.37 8.85 -2.72
CA VAL A 236 -20.00 7.61 -1.97
C VAL A 236 -20.36 7.66 -0.47
N PRO A 237 -20.21 8.79 0.26
CA PRO A 237 -20.57 8.87 1.67
C PRO A 237 -22.08 8.86 1.95
N PHE A 238 -22.95 8.93 0.94
CA PHE A 238 -24.40 9.07 1.15
C PHE A 238 -25.00 7.86 1.86
N GLY A 239 -25.76 8.13 2.92
CA GLY A 239 -26.52 7.12 3.67
C GLY A 239 -25.68 6.11 4.45
N SER A 240 -24.34 6.17 4.41
CA SER A 240 -23.46 5.20 5.08
C SER A 240 -22.58 5.85 6.16
N LYS A 241 -22.59 5.28 7.37
CA LYS A 241 -21.57 5.54 8.40
C LYS A 241 -20.37 4.58 8.29
N SER A 242 -20.51 3.51 7.51
CA SER A 242 -19.50 2.47 7.29
C SER A 242 -18.80 2.64 5.94
N ALA A 243 -17.68 1.94 5.78
CA ALA A 243 -16.96 1.89 4.52
C ALA A 243 -17.83 1.32 3.41
N PHE A 244 -17.73 1.91 2.23
CA PHE A 244 -18.44 1.42 1.05
C PHE A 244 -17.54 0.43 0.30
N PRO A 245 -17.95 -0.83 0.06
CA PRO A 245 -17.05 -1.84 -0.50
C PRO A 245 -16.41 -1.39 -1.82
N LEU A 246 -15.08 -1.50 -1.93
CA LEU A 246 -14.32 -1.00 -3.09
C LEU A 246 -14.78 -1.65 -4.41
N LYS A 247 -15.13 -2.94 -4.35
CA LYS A 247 -15.72 -3.67 -5.48
C LYS A 247 -17.05 -3.08 -5.94
N THR A 248 -17.88 -2.61 -5.01
CA THR A 248 -19.13 -1.93 -5.33
C THR A 248 -18.87 -0.56 -5.94
N ILE A 249 -17.90 0.20 -5.44
CA ILE A 249 -17.47 1.48 -6.04
C ILE A 249 -17.03 1.25 -7.50
N TYR A 250 -16.18 0.26 -7.74
CA TYR A 250 -15.75 -0.11 -9.08
C TYR A 250 -16.94 -0.47 -9.98
N HIS A 251 -17.84 -1.33 -9.50
CA HIS A 251 -19.00 -1.76 -10.27
C HIS A 251 -19.90 -0.58 -10.66
N LEU A 252 -20.24 0.29 -9.71
CA LEU A 252 -21.07 1.47 -9.98
C LEU A 252 -20.38 2.42 -10.97
N ALA A 253 -19.07 2.66 -10.82
CA ALA A 253 -18.30 3.48 -11.76
C ALA A 253 -18.33 2.91 -13.18
N THR A 254 -18.22 1.59 -13.34
CA THR A 254 -18.33 0.94 -14.66
C THR A 254 -19.73 1.04 -15.26
N GLN A 255 -20.79 0.92 -14.44
CA GLN A 255 -22.17 1.11 -14.90
C GLN A 255 -22.42 2.54 -15.41
N LEU A 256 -21.85 3.52 -14.70
CA LEU A 256 -21.88 4.93 -15.08
C LEU A 256 -20.94 5.27 -16.23
N LYS A 257 -20.11 4.33 -16.70
CA LYS A 257 -19.07 4.52 -17.72
C LYS A 257 -18.08 5.63 -17.37
N LEU A 258 -17.76 5.79 -16.08
CA LEU A 258 -16.77 6.75 -15.62
C LEU A 258 -15.35 6.34 -16.01
N ASN A 259 -14.47 7.33 -16.11
CA ASN A 259 -13.04 7.08 -16.24
C ASN A 259 -12.50 6.49 -14.94
N VAL A 260 -12.38 5.15 -14.91
CA VAL A 260 -11.94 4.41 -13.73
C VAL A 260 -10.54 4.82 -13.26
N LYS A 261 -9.65 5.18 -14.18
CA LYS A 261 -8.29 5.61 -13.84
C LYS A 261 -8.29 6.94 -13.10
N GLU A 262 -9.02 7.92 -13.64
CA GLU A 262 -9.22 9.23 -13.03
C GLU A 262 -9.95 9.11 -11.69
N LEU A 263 -10.98 8.25 -11.62
CA LEU A 263 -11.67 7.91 -10.38
C LEU A 263 -10.67 7.47 -9.31
N TRP A 264 -9.87 6.45 -9.56
CA TRP A 264 -8.93 5.97 -8.54
C TRP A 264 -7.83 6.99 -8.22
N PHE A 265 -7.45 7.84 -9.17
CA PHE A 265 -6.51 8.92 -8.90
C PHE A 265 -7.09 9.96 -7.93
N GLU A 266 -8.30 10.45 -8.19
CA GLU A 266 -8.98 11.41 -7.30
C GLU A 266 -9.40 10.77 -5.98
N PHE A 267 -9.87 9.52 -6.03
CA PHE A 267 -10.28 8.76 -4.86
C PHE A 267 -9.10 8.55 -3.91
N LEU A 268 -7.85 8.56 -4.39
CA LEU A 268 -6.64 8.44 -3.54
C LEU A 268 -6.61 9.51 -2.43
N SER A 269 -7.06 10.73 -2.73
CA SER A 269 -7.11 11.85 -1.77
C SER A 269 -8.12 11.62 -0.63
N ILE A 270 -9.14 10.79 -0.91
CA ILE A 270 -10.23 10.42 0.00
C ILE A 270 -10.00 9.02 0.57
N PHE A 271 -9.11 8.24 -0.04
CA PHE A 271 -8.65 6.93 0.38
C PHE A 271 -7.73 7.06 1.57
N ASN A 272 -8.30 7.59 2.64
CA ASN A 272 -7.81 7.40 3.97
C ASN A 272 -8.44 6.08 4.41
N ILE A 273 -7.74 4.96 4.18
CA ILE A 273 -8.05 3.71 4.89
C ILE A 273 -7.85 4.05 6.37
N ARG A 274 -8.90 4.59 7.02
CA ARG A 274 -9.03 4.45 8.46
C ARG A 274 -8.95 2.95 8.67
N ARG A 275 -7.90 2.48 9.35
CA ARG A 275 -7.44 1.07 9.48
C ARG A 275 -8.53 0.04 9.85
N ASP A 276 -9.75 0.51 10.12
CA ASP A 276 -10.90 -0.21 10.67
C ASP A 276 -12.09 -0.25 9.69
N LEU A 277 -12.01 0.41 8.53
CA LEU A 277 -13.11 0.52 7.58
C LEU A 277 -13.15 -0.64 6.57
N TYR A 278 -12.00 -1.15 6.15
CA TYR A 278 -11.89 -2.22 5.15
C TYR A 278 -11.15 -3.43 5.73
N THR A 279 -11.53 -4.63 5.30
CA THR A 279 -10.84 -5.85 5.71
C THR A 279 -9.53 -6.02 4.94
N THR A 280 -8.60 -6.82 5.46
CA THR A 280 -7.35 -7.18 4.77
C THR A 280 -7.65 -7.78 3.39
N ASP A 281 -8.69 -8.60 3.27
CA ASP A 281 -9.08 -9.24 2.01
C ASP A 281 -9.59 -8.23 0.98
N ASP A 282 -10.42 -7.26 1.41
CA ASP A 282 -10.92 -6.19 0.52
C ASP A 282 -9.77 -5.38 -0.08
N ILE A 283 -8.77 -5.06 0.75
CA ILE A 283 -7.61 -4.27 0.37
C ILE A 283 -6.72 -5.07 -0.58
N ALA A 284 -6.49 -6.36 -0.28
CA ALA A 284 -5.71 -7.23 -1.15
C ALA A 284 -6.40 -7.42 -2.53
N GLU A 285 -7.71 -7.64 -2.56
CA GLU A 285 -8.48 -7.74 -3.80
C GLU A 285 -8.40 -6.44 -4.62
N PHE A 286 -8.49 -5.29 -3.96
CA PHE A 286 -8.39 -3.98 -4.62
C PHE A 286 -6.99 -3.69 -5.16
N LEU A 287 -5.93 -3.89 -4.36
CA LEU A 287 -4.55 -3.71 -4.81
C LEU A 287 -4.22 -4.68 -5.95
N ARG A 288 -4.73 -5.91 -5.90
CA ARG A 288 -4.64 -6.86 -7.01
C ARG A 288 -5.29 -6.30 -8.27
N TYR A 289 -6.51 -5.79 -8.17
CA TYR A 289 -7.20 -5.16 -9.29
C TYR A 289 -6.35 -4.02 -9.90
N LEU A 290 -5.85 -3.10 -9.07
CA LEU A 290 -5.01 -1.99 -9.53
C LEU A 290 -3.75 -2.48 -10.24
N SER A 291 -3.12 -3.53 -9.73
CA SER A 291 -1.88 -4.08 -10.30
C SER A 291 -2.05 -4.63 -11.72
N CYS A 292 -3.27 -5.04 -12.10
CA CYS A 292 -3.59 -5.47 -13.46
C CYS A 292 -3.98 -4.30 -14.38
N CYS A 293 -4.29 -3.13 -13.82
CA CYS A 293 -4.85 -2.01 -14.58
C CYS A 293 -3.88 -0.85 -14.75
N ASP A 294 -3.15 -0.45 -13.71
CA ASP A 294 -2.25 0.70 -13.73
C ASP A 294 -1.18 0.59 -12.64
N ASP A 295 0.07 0.35 -13.06
CA ASP A 295 1.22 0.18 -12.15
C ASP A 295 1.50 1.42 -11.28
N HIS A 296 1.22 2.63 -11.78
CA HIS A 296 1.49 3.86 -11.05
C HIS A 296 0.45 4.07 -9.94
N LEU A 297 -0.83 3.87 -10.24
CA LEU A 297 -1.88 3.89 -9.22
C LEU A 297 -1.64 2.80 -8.18
N PHE A 298 -1.35 1.58 -8.63
CA PHE A 298 -0.98 0.49 -7.72
C PHE A 298 0.15 0.89 -6.76
N ALA A 299 1.22 1.52 -7.28
CA ALA A 299 2.34 1.96 -6.47
C ALA A 299 1.95 3.00 -5.41
N GLN A 300 1.14 4.00 -5.78
CA GLN A 300 0.67 5.04 -4.87
C GLN A 300 -0.24 4.49 -3.77
N TYR A 301 -1.17 3.61 -4.14
CA TYR A 301 -2.08 2.98 -3.19
C TYR A 301 -1.37 2.04 -2.22
N CYS A 302 -0.39 1.26 -2.70
CA CYS A 302 0.48 0.47 -1.84
C CYS A 302 1.22 1.36 -0.83
N LEU A 303 1.94 2.37 -1.31
CA LEU A 303 2.72 3.27 -0.43
C LEU A 303 1.83 3.93 0.64
N ASN A 304 0.67 4.45 0.25
CA ASN A 304 -0.27 5.04 1.19
C ASN A 304 -0.80 4.01 2.20
N TYR A 305 -1.11 2.79 1.76
CA TYR A 305 -1.57 1.73 2.65
C TYR A 305 -0.49 1.31 3.66
N PHE A 306 0.71 0.95 3.19
CA PHE A 306 1.79 0.45 4.04
C PHE A 306 2.33 1.52 5.00
N THR A 307 2.32 2.81 4.62
CA THR A 307 2.63 3.88 5.59
C THR A 307 1.59 4.02 6.70
N CYS A 308 0.36 3.57 6.42
CA CYS A 308 -0.79 3.76 7.27
C CYS A 308 -1.28 2.49 7.95
N VAL A 309 -0.56 1.36 7.98
CA VAL A 309 -0.97 0.16 8.75
C VAL A 309 0.14 -0.38 9.66
N SER A 310 -0.21 -1.33 10.54
CA SER A 310 0.81 -2.09 11.26
C SER A 310 1.51 -3.05 10.32
N VAL A 311 2.73 -3.46 10.71
CA VAL A 311 3.55 -4.35 9.90
C VAL A 311 2.82 -5.68 9.64
N GLU A 312 2.11 -6.21 10.64
CA GLU A 312 1.35 -7.45 10.52
C GLU A 312 0.25 -7.38 9.45
N LYS A 313 -0.57 -6.33 9.46
CA LYS A 313 -1.61 -6.13 8.44
C LYS A 313 -1.00 -5.96 7.04
N GLY A 314 0.16 -5.29 6.96
CA GLY A 314 0.92 -5.19 5.71
C GLY A 314 1.37 -6.56 5.20
N TRP A 315 1.91 -7.40 6.09
CA TRP A 315 2.32 -8.77 5.80
C TRP A 315 1.16 -9.70 5.43
N GLU A 316 -0.03 -9.52 6.02
CA GLU A 316 -1.21 -10.29 5.63
C GLU A 316 -1.65 -9.93 4.20
N VAL A 317 -1.76 -8.64 3.86
CA VAL A 317 -2.09 -8.20 2.49
C VAL A 317 -1.04 -8.69 1.49
N LEU A 318 0.24 -8.66 1.85
CA LEU A 318 1.33 -9.21 1.03
C LEU A 318 1.06 -10.65 0.62
N ILE A 319 0.78 -11.50 1.61
CA ILE A 319 0.60 -12.94 1.41
C ILE A 319 -0.57 -13.18 0.46
N LEU A 320 -1.67 -12.44 0.65
CA LEU A 320 -2.85 -12.52 -0.20
C LEU A 320 -2.56 -12.06 -1.64
N LEU A 321 -1.76 -11.00 -1.83
CA LEU A 321 -1.30 -10.59 -3.16
C LEU A 321 -0.42 -11.66 -3.82
N GLY A 322 0.37 -12.37 -3.02
CA GLY A 322 1.28 -13.44 -3.45
C GLY A 322 0.61 -14.72 -3.94
N GLU A 323 -0.65 -14.96 -3.60
CA GLU A 323 -1.40 -16.15 -4.02
C GLU A 323 -1.67 -16.17 -5.55
N GLN A 324 -1.46 -15.04 -6.25
CA GLN A 324 -1.68 -14.89 -7.70
C GLN A 324 -0.43 -14.44 -8.47
N GLU A 325 -0.56 -14.21 -9.78
CA GLU A 325 0.57 -13.89 -10.66
C GLU A 325 1.14 -12.51 -10.31
N VAL A 326 2.26 -12.50 -9.59
CA VAL A 326 2.95 -11.28 -9.18
C VAL A 326 3.85 -10.77 -10.32
N ASN A 327 3.56 -9.58 -10.85
CA ASN A 327 4.43 -8.90 -11.82
C ASN A 327 5.66 -8.29 -11.12
N GLU A 328 6.73 -7.97 -11.86
CA GLU A 328 7.97 -7.42 -11.28
C GLU A 328 7.79 -6.03 -10.64
N ASN A 329 6.83 -5.23 -11.12
CA ASN A 329 6.53 -3.91 -10.57
C ASN A 329 5.87 -4.01 -9.18
N ILE A 330 4.96 -4.97 -9.00
CA ILE A 330 4.35 -5.33 -7.72
C ILE A 330 5.45 -5.73 -6.74
N LEU A 331 6.34 -6.62 -7.16
CA LEU A 331 7.47 -7.05 -6.34
C LEU A 331 8.30 -5.84 -5.89
N ARG A 332 8.67 -4.93 -6.80
CA ARG A 332 9.51 -3.78 -6.47
C ARG A 332 8.88 -2.82 -5.47
N VAL A 333 7.63 -2.41 -5.67
CA VAL A 333 6.94 -1.46 -4.78
C VAL A 333 6.75 -2.07 -3.41
N VAL A 334 6.25 -3.30 -3.38
CA VAL A 334 5.95 -4.00 -2.14
C VAL A 334 7.22 -4.31 -1.36
N LEU A 335 8.32 -4.68 -2.04
CA LEU A 335 9.63 -4.81 -1.41
C LEU A 335 10.09 -3.52 -0.76
N PHE A 336 9.98 -2.38 -1.45
CA PHE A 336 10.39 -1.09 -0.91
C PHE A 336 9.66 -0.76 0.40
N ASP A 337 8.34 -0.90 0.43
CA ASP A 337 7.53 -0.59 1.60
C ASP A 337 7.73 -1.57 2.75
N LEU A 338 7.81 -2.86 2.45
CA LEU A 338 8.09 -3.89 3.46
C LEU A 338 9.47 -3.73 4.04
N ASN A 339 10.50 -3.50 3.22
CA ASN A 339 11.86 -3.30 3.69
C ASN A 339 11.87 -2.19 4.73
N LYS A 340 11.22 -1.04 4.47
CA LYS A 340 11.09 0.10 5.39
C LYS A 340 10.40 -0.25 6.72
N GLN A 341 9.37 -1.09 6.69
CA GLN A 341 8.66 -1.52 7.90
C GLN A 341 9.47 -2.53 8.74
N ILE A 342 10.16 -3.43 8.06
CA ILE A 342 10.88 -4.56 8.66
C ILE A 342 12.15 -4.11 9.39
N GLU A 343 12.67 -2.94 9.03
CA GLU A 343 13.79 -2.29 9.73
C GLU A 343 13.54 -2.08 11.23
N GLN A 344 12.27 -1.97 11.63
CA GLN A 344 11.86 -1.65 13.00
C GLN A 344 11.43 -2.90 13.80
N LEU A 345 11.31 -4.07 13.15
CA LEU A 345 10.80 -5.29 13.77
C LEU A 345 11.84 -6.01 14.62
N PHE A 346 11.50 -6.37 15.85
CA PHE A 346 12.29 -7.33 16.64
C PHE A 346 12.31 -8.72 16.00
N ILE A 347 13.39 -9.46 16.26
CA ILE A 347 13.70 -10.76 15.66
C ILE A 347 12.58 -11.81 15.83
N ASN A 348 11.97 -11.89 17.02
CA ASN A 348 10.87 -12.82 17.29
C ASN A 348 9.64 -12.49 16.45
N ARG A 349 9.37 -11.20 16.22
CA ARG A 349 8.21 -10.75 15.44
C ARG A 349 8.44 -10.99 13.95
N PHE A 350 9.64 -10.71 13.45
CA PHE A 350 10.04 -11.04 12.09
C PHE A 350 9.90 -12.56 11.81
N ASN A 351 10.41 -13.40 12.72
CA ASN A 351 10.30 -14.86 12.60
C ASN A 351 8.85 -15.36 12.54
N MET A 352 7.97 -14.80 13.36
CA MET A 352 6.55 -15.15 13.34
C MET A 352 5.93 -14.83 11.98
N LEU A 353 6.18 -13.63 11.44
CA LEU A 353 5.63 -13.19 10.16
C LEU A 353 6.17 -14.01 8.99
N MET A 354 7.47 -14.29 8.98
CA MET A 354 8.09 -15.16 7.99
C MET A 354 7.50 -16.58 8.01
N ARG A 355 7.26 -17.16 9.20
CA ARG A 355 6.64 -18.49 9.29
C ARG A 355 5.25 -18.50 8.68
N ILE A 356 4.43 -17.49 8.99
CA ILE A 356 3.08 -17.37 8.43
C ILE A 356 3.13 -17.27 6.90
N ALA A 357 4.09 -16.52 6.35
CA ALA A 357 4.28 -16.39 4.91
C ALA A 357 4.73 -17.72 4.26
N LEU A 358 5.63 -18.46 4.91
CA LEU A 358 6.11 -19.77 4.45
C LEU A 358 5.02 -20.85 4.50
N ASP A 359 4.23 -20.91 5.58
CA ASP A 359 3.09 -21.85 5.72
C ASP A 359 2.05 -21.64 4.60
N ARG A 360 1.94 -20.40 4.09
CA ARG A 360 1.02 -20.01 3.02
C ARG A 360 1.60 -20.29 1.63
N LEU A 361 2.90 -20.08 1.43
CA LEU A 361 3.63 -20.43 0.22
C LEU A 361 3.46 -21.90 -0.20
N GLN A 362 3.46 -22.82 0.77
CA GLN A 362 3.30 -24.25 0.51
C GLN A 362 1.95 -24.59 -0.13
N LYS A 363 0.96 -23.69 -0.02
CA LYS A 363 -0.40 -23.86 -0.57
C LYS A 363 -0.59 -23.18 -1.94
N MET A 364 0.41 -22.45 -2.43
CA MET A 364 0.36 -21.75 -3.72
C MET A 364 0.69 -22.69 -4.89
N ASN A 365 0.24 -22.31 -6.09
CA ASN A 365 0.69 -22.99 -7.32
C ASN A 365 2.19 -22.74 -7.59
N GLU A 366 2.81 -23.58 -8.42
CA GLU A 366 4.26 -23.61 -8.61
C GLU A 366 4.87 -22.31 -9.19
N LYS A 367 4.15 -21.65 -10.11
CA LYS A 367 4.58 -20.40 -10.74
C LYS A 367 4.57 -19.24 -9.72
N ASN A 368 3.48 -19.08 -8.97
CA ASN A 368 3.33 -18.02 -7.98
C ASN A 368 4.27 -18.25 -6.79
N ARG A 369 4.43 -19.52 -6.37
CA ARG A 369 5.39 -19.94 -5.34
C ARG A 369 6.80 -19.46 -5.66
N THR A 370 7.24 -19.56 -6.91
CA THR A 370 8.60 -19.15 -7.32
C THR A 370 8.81 -17.64 -7.20
N ASN A 371 7.86 -16.82 -7.67
CA ASN A 371 7.99 -15.36 -7.61
C ASN A 371 7.84 -14.82 -6.18
N PHE A 372 6.90 -15.37 -5.41
CA PHE A 372 6.72 -15.00 -4.02
C PHE A 372 7.90 -15.46 -3.14
N ASN A 373 8.53 -16.59 -3.46
CA ASN A 373 9.79 -17.00 -2.82
C ASN A 373 10.92 -15.99 -3.08
N LYS A 374 11.07 -15.48 -4.31
CA LYS A 374 12.07 -14.44 -4.61
C LYS A 374 11.86 -13.19 -3.75
N LEU A 375 10.60 -12.76 -3.62
CA LEU A 375 10.22 -11.65 -2.76
C LEU A 375 10.64 -11.88 -1.30
N LEU A 376 10.22 -13.01 -0.72
CA LEU A 376 10.51 -13.33 0.68
C LEU A 376 12.02 -13.43 0.94
N ASN A 377 12.77 -13.98 -0.01
CA ASN A 377 14.23 -13.98 0.05
C ASN A 377 14.77 -12.55 0.08
N THR A 378 14.38 -11.67 -0.86
CA THR A 378 14.88 -10.28 -0.86
C THR A 378 14.55 -9.53 0.44
N VAL A 379 13.34 -9.72 0.98
CA VAL A 379 12.95 -9.16 2.28
C VAL A 379 13.85 -9.66 3.40
N PHE A 380 14.11 -10.96 3.40
CA PHE A 380 14.98 -11.62 4.37
C PHE A 380 16.43 -11.10 4.29
N ASP A 381 17.00 -11.02 3.09
CA ASP A 381 18.34 -10.49 2.83
C ASP A 381 18.48 -9.08 3.39
N ASN A 382 17.52 -8.21 3.08
CA ASN A 382 17.56 -6.82 3.53
C ASN A 382 17.45 -6.70 5.05
N TYR A 383 16.62 -7.53 5.68
CA TYR A 383 16.54 -7.57 7.14
C TYR A 383 17.87 -8.02 7.77
N VAL A 384 18.49 -9.06 7.24
CA VAL A 384 19.78 -9.59 7.69
C VAL A 384 20.90 -8.57 7.52
N ILE A 385 21.07 -8.00 6.31
CA ILE A 385 22.08 -6.99 5.99
C ILE A 385 21.96 -5.80 6.94
N LYS A 386 20.72 -5.32 7.18
CA LYS A 386 20.47 -4.20 8.09
C LYS A 386 20.76 -4.55 9.55
N ARG A 387 20.39 -5.75 10.01
CA ARG A 387 20.69 -6.20 11.38
C ARG A 387 22.19 -6.34 11.63
N ILE A 388 22.93 -6.72 10.60
CA ILE A 388 24.39 -6.83 10.60
C ILE A 388 25.06 -5.45 10.61
N SER A 389 24.57 -4.48 9.82
CA SER A 389 25.18 -3.15 9.70
C SER A 389 24.99 -2.25 10.93
N ILE A 390 23.94 -2.48 11.74
CA ILE A 390 23.58 -1.60 12.86
C ILE A 390 24.41 -1.85 14.15
N ASN A 391 25.20 -2.92 14.29
CA ASN A 391 26.01 -3.14 15.50
C ASN A 391 27.32 -3.89 15.25
N CYS A 392 28.45 -3.17 15.35
CA CYS A 392 29.81 -3.74 15.35
C CYS A 392 30.36 -4.07 16.75
N SER A 393 29.62 -3.77 17.82
CA SER A 393 30.05 -4.02 19.20
C SER A 393 28.96 -4.74 19.99
N GLU A 394 29.24 -6.00 20.31
CA GLU A 394 28.58 -6.82 21.34
C GLU A 394 27.15 -7.36 21.06
N SER A 395 27.04 -8.69 20.98
CA SER A 395 26.38 -9.51 22.02
C SER A 395 26.16 -10.97 21.58
N GLU A 396 26.40 -11.91 22.50
CA GLU A 396 26.22 -13.36 22.29
C GLU A 396 24.75 -13.74 21.98
N TRP A 397 23.78 -12.91 22.40
CA TRP A 397 22.35 -13.10 22.11
C TRP A 397 21.98 -12.80 20.66
N LYS A 398 22.54 -11.76 20.02
CA LYS A 398 22.32 -11.50 18.58
C LYS A 398 22.89 -12.61 17.69
N LEU A 399 24.05 -13.17 18.07
CA LEU A 399 24.65 -14.34 17.42
C LEU A 399 23.72 -15.57 17.50
N LYS A 400 23.15 -15.82 18.68
CA LYS A 400 22.20 -16.91 18.89
C LYS A 400 20.91 -16.71 18.09
N ASP A 401 20.41 -15.49 18.02
CA ASP A 401 19.16 -15.19 17.32
C ASP A 401 19.34 -15.29 15.79
N LEU A 402 20.44 -14.76 15.22
CA LEU A 402 20.76 -14.91 13.79
C LEU A 402 20.97 -16.38 13.39
N LEU A 403 21.64 -17.18 14.24
CA LEU A 403 21.75 -18.63 14.04
C LEU A 403 20.40 -19.34 14.13
N THR A 404 19.51 -18.89 15.02
CA THR A 404 18.15 -19.44 15.14
C THR A 404 17.32 -19.12 13.91
N ILE A 405 17.45 -17.91 13.35
CA ILE A 405 16.83 -17.56 12.08
C ILE A 405 17.39 -18.49 10.98
N ALA A 406 18.72 -18.50 10.78
CA ALA A 406 19.34 -19.26 9.70
C ALA A 406 18.98 -20.75 9.75
N ASN A 407 19.05 -21.36 10.93
CA ASN A 407 18.77 -22.79 11.09
C ASN A 407 17.29 -23.14 10.90
N ARG A 408 16.34 -22.28 11.30
CA ARG A 408 14.90 -22.51 11.05
C ARG A 408 14.54 -22.37 9.57
N PHE A 409 15.13 -21.41 8.88
CA PHE A 409 14.93 -21.26 7.44
C PHE A 409 15.47 -22.45 6.65
N LEU A 410 16.55 -23.07 7.12
CA LEU A 410 17.15 -24.27 6.51
C LEU A 410 16.39 -25.56 6.81
N SER A 411 15.79 -25.70 8.01
CA SER A 411 15.04 -26.90 8.39
C SER A 411 13.69 -27.03 7.69
N ASP A 412 13.06 -25.90 7.37
CA ASP A 412 11.68 -25.86 6.91
C ASP A 412 11.56 -25.71 5.37
N ASN A 413 12.68 -25.59 4.64
CA ASN A 413 12.72 -25.44 3.19
C ASN A 413 13.69 -26.43 2.52
N ASP A 414 13.15 -27.57 2.06
CA ASP A 414 13.86 -28.51 1.18
C ASP A 414 14.21 -27.92 -0.20
N PHE A 415 13.67 -26.74 -0.56
CA PHE A 415 13.70 -26.20 -1.92
C PHE A 415 14.62 -24.98 -2.14
N ILE A 416 15.24 -24.43 -1.09
CA ILE A 416 16.10 -23.23 -1.21
C ILE A 416 17.56 -23.64 -1.20
N HIS A 417 18.11 -23.81 -2.40
CA HIS A 417 19.53 -24.00 -2.65
C HIS A 417 20.36 -22.93 -1.92
N GLN A 418 21.10 -23.37 -0.89
CA GLN A 418 22.55 -23.31 -0.62
C GLN A 418 23.48 -22.28 -1.32
N GLN A 419 22.96 -21.31 -2.08
CA GLN A 419 23.71 -20.20 -2.69
C GLN A 419 23.09 -18.82 -2.38
N SER A 420 22.07 -18.77 -1.53
CA SER A 420 21.40 -17.51 -1.23
C SER A 420 22.35 -16.52 -0.53
N SER A 421 22.54 -15.35 -1.14
CA SER A 421 23.43 -14.27 -0.71
C SER A 421 23.37 -13.99 0.80
N TYR A 422 22.18 -13.96 1.38
CA TYR A 422 21.98 -13.72 2.81
C TYR A 422 22.64 -14.74 3.73
N PHE A 423 22.62 -16.01 3.35
CA PHE A 423 23.13 -17.07 4.20
C PHE A 423 24.65 -16.90 4.31
N LEU A 424 25.28 -16.58 3.19
CA LEU A 424 26.69 -16.20 3.12
C LEU A 424 26.97 -14.94 3.96
N THR A 425 26.10 -13.93 3.90
CA THR A 425 26.23 -12.71 4.71
C THR A 425 26.11 -12.98 6.22
N ILE A 426 25.24 -13.90 6.65
CA ILE A 426 25.15 -14.33 8.06
C ILE A 426 26.45 -15.04 8.47
N VAL A 427 26.93 -15.98 7.66
CA VAL A 427 28.21 -16.68 7.94
C VAL A 427 29.38 -15.70 8.00
N GLU A 428 29.47 -14.77 7.06
CA GLU A 428 30.45 -13.67 7.05
C GLU A 428 30.40 -12.88 8.36
N TYR A 429 29.21 -12.42 8.78
CA TYR A 429 29.05 -11.67 10.02
C TYR A 429 29.45 -12.47 11.25
N LEU A 430 29.05 -13.75 11.31
CA LEU A 430 29.37 -14.64 12.43
C LEU A 430 30.90 -14.82 12.57
N ILE A 431 31.61 -15.01 11.46
CA ILE A 431 33.07 -15.14 11.43
C ILE A 431 33.73 -13.83 11.89
N LYS A 432 33.28 -12.69 11.35
CA LYS A 432 33.78 -11.35 11.71
C LYS A 432 33.53 -11.00 13.19
N ALA A 433 32.36 -11.30 13.72
CA ALA A 433 32.00 -11.02 15.11
C ALA A 433 32.80 -11.89 16.10
N CYS A 434 33.11 -13.13 15.74
CA CYS A 434 33.95 -14.00 16.56
C CYS A 434 35.41 -13.56 16.56
N SER A 435 35.90 -12.97 15.46
CA SER A 435 37.28 -12.51 15.34
C SER A 435 37.52 -11.08 15.85
N SER A 436 36.47 -10.28 16.04
CA SER A 436 36.54 -8.87 16.48
C SER A 436 36.42 -8.65 18.00
N ASN A 437 36.06 -9.67 18.79
CA ASN A 437 35.86 -9.52 20.24
C ASN A 437 37.14 -9.07 20.97
N GLN A 438 36.96 -8.24 22.00
CA GLN A 438 37.99 -7.71 22.91
C GLN A 438 38.60 -8.75 23.87
N ASP A 439 38.44 -10.06 23.59
CA ASP A 439 39.18 -11.07 24.36
C ASP A 439 40.69 -10.81 24.18
N HIS A 440 41.45 -10.77 25.27
CA HIS A 440 42.89 -10.51 25.20
C HIS A 440 43.69 -11.74 24.74
N ASP A 441 43.11 -12.94 24.83
CA ASP A 441 43.79 -14.20 24.49
C ASP A 441 43.36 -14.76 23.13
N THR A 442 44.33 -14.93 22.23
CA THR A 442 44.13 -15.47 20.88
C THR A 442 43.62 -16.91 20.88
N SER A 443 44.00 -17.72 21.87
CA SER A 443 43.55 -19.13 21.94
C SER A 443 42.04 -19.22 22.15
N THR A 444 41.49 -18.34 22.99
CA THR A 444 40.06 -18.23 23.26
C THR A 444 39.28 -17.77 22.03
N LYS A 445 39.83 -16.85 21.22
CA LYS A 445 39.22 -16.40 19.95
C LYS A 445 39.09 -17.53 18.94
N ILE A 446 40.16 -18.30 18.76
CA ILE A 446 40.19 -19.47 17.86
C ILE A 446 39.14 -20.50 18.27
N VAL A 447 39.04 -20.81 19.57
CA VAL A 447 38.04 -21.76 20.08
C VAL A 447 36.61 -21.27 19.86
N LYS A 448 36.34 -19.97 20.09
CA LYS A 448 35.02 -19.37 19.85
C LYS A 448 34.62 -19.41 18.38
N LEU A 449 35.54 -19.06 17.47
CA LEU A 449 35.33 -19.10 16.01
C LEU A 449 34.88 -20.49 15.56
N PHE A 450 35.61 -21.54 15.95
CA PHE A 450 35.25 -22.90 15.54
C PHE A 450 33.98 -23.45 16.21
N LYS A 451 33.67 -23.02 17.45
CA LYS A 451 32.40 -23.38 18.11
C LYS A 451 31.19 -22.83 17.37
N VAL A 452 31.30 -21.65 16.76
CA VAL A 452 30.23 -21.06 15.95
C VAL A 452 30.07 -21.78 14.61
N LEU A 453 31.17 -22.13 13.95
CA LEU A 453 31.15 -22.86 12.69
C LEU A 453 30.50 -24.24 12.80
N ARG A 454 30.68 -24.93 13.94
CA ARG A 454 30.00 -26.22 14.19
C ARG A 454 28.50 -26.12 14.42
N LYS A 455 28.00 -24.95 14.79
CA LYS A 455 26.56 -24.71 14.95
C LYS A 455 25.87 -24.39 13.61
N LEU A 456 26.64 -24.23 12.53
CA LEU A 456 26.11 -24.10 11.18
C LEU A 456 25.64 -25.47 10.69
N HIS A 457 24.53 -25.51 9.96
CA HIS A 457 23.89 -26.75 9.49
C HIS A 457 24.82 -27.61 8.60
N GLU A 458 24.80 -28.93 8.79
CA GLU A 458 25.68 -29.90 8.07
C GLU A 458 25.54 -29.81 6.54
N SER A 459 24.29 -29.69 6.07
CA SER A 459 23.87 -28.74 5.04
C SER A 459 24.93 -28.11 4.13
N ILE A 460 25.46 -27.02 4.68
CA ILE A 460 26.30 -26.01 4.04
C ILE A 460 27.72 -26.53 3.84
N TRP A 461 28.16 -27.41 4.74
CA TRP A 461 29.50 -27.98 4.73
C TRP A 461 29.76 -28.85 3.52
N GLN A 462 28.73 -29.25 2.77
CA GLN A 462 28.84 -30.16 1.63
C GLN A 462 28.84 -29.45 0.27
N GLN A 463 28.15 -28.31 0.08
CA GLN A 463 28.01 -27.70 -1.27
C GLN A 463 28.82 -26.42 -1.57
N ILE A 464 29.16 -25.58 -0.59
CA ILE A 464 29.92 -24.33 -0.79
C ILE A 464 31.42 -24.37 -0.43
N ASP A 465 32.29 -23.94 -1.35
CA ASP A 465 33.73 -23.78 -1.12
C ASP A 465 34.02 -22.65 -0.12
N PRO A 466 34.70 -22.92 1.02
CA PRO A 466 35.02 -21.90 2.03
C PRO A 466 35.81 -20.70 1.47
N SER A 467 36.62 -20.92 0.42
CA SER A 467 37.47 -19.88 -0.17
C SER A 467 36.69 -18.74 -0.85
N GLN A 468 35.44 -18.98 -1.23
CA GLN A 468 34.58 -17.98 -1.87
C GLN A 468 34.01 -16.97 -0.88
N ILE A 469 34.10 -17.25 0.42
CA ILE A 469 33.40 -16.51 1.46
C ILE A 469 34.39 -15.89 2.43
N ILE A 470 35.42 -16.63 2.87
CA ILE A 470 36.31 -16.17 3.94
C ILE A 470 37.39 -15.24 3.38
N ASN A 471 37.39 -13.99 3.83
CA ASN A 471 38.46 -13.04 3.57
C ASN A 471 39.55 -13.11 4.67
N ASP A 472 40.81 -12.98 4.25
CA ASP A 472 41.99 -12.96 5.12
C ASP A 472 41.93 -11.86 6.19
N ASP A 473 41.39 -10.68 5.83
CA ASP A 473 41.24 -9.54 6.75
C ASP A 473 40.37 -9.88 7.96
N TRP A 474 39.44 -10.83 7.83
CA TRP A 474 38.57 -11.24 8.95
C TRP A 474 39.31 -12.12 9.95
N LEU A 475 40.32 -12.85 9.48
CA LEU A 475 41.12 -13.75 10.28
C LEU A 475 42.31 -13.05 10.94
N ILE A 476 42.65 -11.84 10.50
CA ILE A 476 43.88 -11.11 10.87
C ILE A 476 44.10 -10.92 12.37
N ASN A 477 43.01 -10.85 13.16
CA ASN A 477 43.01 -10.69 14.62
C ASN A 477 43.09 -12.03 15.37
N SER A 478 42.83 -13.13 14.68
CA SER A 478 43.01 -14.50 15.17
C SER A 478 44.35 -15.10 14.72
N VAL A 479 45.12 -14.37 13.90
CA VAL A 479 46.47 -14.71 13.47
C VAL A 479 47.45 -14.50 14.62
N LEU A 480 48.24 -15.52 14.92
CA LEU A 480 49.37 -15.41 15.83
C LEU A 480 50.54 -14.78 15.05
N SER A 481 50.87 -13.53 15.37
CA SER A 481 51.79 -12.68 14.60
C SER A 481 53.27 -13.08 14.71
N MET A 482 53.63 -13.92 15.67
CA MET A 482 55.00 -14.39 15.86
C MET A 482 55.00 -15.92 15.85
N PRO A 483 55.89 -16.57 15.08
CA PRO A 483 56.11 -18.01 15.17
C PRO A 483 56.40 -18.47 16.61
N TYR A 484 57.05 -17.63 17.41
CA TYR A 484 57.24 -17.86 18.85
C TYR A 484 55.95 -18.08 19.63
N SER A 485 54.84 -17.45 19.24
CA SER A 485 53.55 -17.65 19.90
C SER A 485 52.97 -19.03 19.59
N TRP A 486 53.24 -19.58 18.40
CA TRP A 486 52.91 -20.96 18.08
C TRP A 486 53.78 -21.93 18.87
N THR A 487 55.09 -21.67 18.94
CA THR A 487 56.07 -22.55 19.60
C THR A 487 56.11 -22.44 21.12
N ASN A 488 55.51 -21.39 21.71
CA ASN A 488 55.35 -21.23 23.15
C ASN A 488 53.93 -21.59 23.62
N MET A 489 53.08 -22.11 22.73
CA MET A 489 51.74 -22.57 23.11
C MET A 489 51.88 -23.79 24.03
N SER A 490 51.26 -23.72 25.22
CA SER A 490 51.30 -24.84 26.16
C SER A 490 50.62 -26.08 25.57
N PRO A 491 51.07 -27.30 25.93
CA PRO A 491 50.44 -28.54 25.46
C PRO A 491 48.94 -28.58 25.75
N SER A 492 48.50 -28.12 26.92
CA SER A 492 47.08 -28.07 27.29
C SER A 492 46.26 -27.12 26.41
N THR A 493 46.82 -25.99 26.01
CA THR A 493 46.13 -25.00 25.15
C THR A 493 46.08 -25.50 23.71
N TYR A 494 47.17 -26.10 23.24
CA TYR A 494 47.24 -26.74 21.94
C TYR A 494 46.25 -27.90 21.82
N ASP A 495 46.26 -28.82 22.79
CA ASP A 495 45.33 -29.95 22.86
C ASP A 495 43.88 -29.48 22.95
N ASN A 496 43.60 -28.41 23.70
CA ASN A 496 42.25 -27.84 23.77
C ASN A 496 41.78 -27.28 22.42
N ILE A 497 42.67 -26.68 21.62
CA ILE A 497 42.36 -26.22 20.26
C ILE A 497 42.21 -27.42 19.32
N CYS A 498 43.12 -28.39 19.31
CA CYS A 498 43.10 -29.51 18.38
C CYS A 498 42.01 -30.55 18.71
N ASN A 499 41.93 -31.01 19.96
CA ASN A 499 41.00 -32.07 20.37
C ASN A 499 39.55 -31.60 20.34
N LYS A 500 39.28 -30.33 20.70
CA LYS A 500 37.92 -29.83 20.53
C LYS A 500 37.56 -29.78 19.06
N ASN A 501 38.46 -29.42 18.14
CA ASN A 501 38.18 -29.17 16.72
C ASN A 501 38.43 -30.37 15.78
N ARG A 502 38.55 -31.60 16.27
CA ARG A 502 38.98 -32.80 15.51
C ARG A 502 38.13 -33.15 14.27
N GLU A 503 36.94 -32.59 14.12
CA GLU A 503 36.09 -32.82 12.95
C GLU A 503 36.75 -32.29 11.65
N THR A 504 36.94 -33.17 10.67
CA THR A 504 37.56 -32.89 9.37
C THR A 504 36.57 -32.24 8.39
N ASN A 505 35.92 -31.16 8.81
CA ASN A 505 35.11 -30.36 7.90
C ASN A 505 36.02 -29.47 7.04
N ARG A 506 35.79 -29.44 5.71
CA ARG A 506 36.53 -28.61 4.76
C ARG A 506 36.63 -27.13 5.17
N TRP A 507 35.62 -26.58 5.83
CA TRP A 507 35.61 -25.21 6.35
C TRP A 507 36.60 -25.00 7.49
N ILE A 508 36.63 -25.95 8.43
CA ILE A 508 37.56 -25.94 9.55
C ILE A 508 39.00 -26.07 9.04
N LEU A 509 39.22 -26.99 8.10
CA LEU A 509 40.50 -27.19 7.44
C LEU A 509 40.97 -25.95 6.67
N PHE A 510 40.06 -25.30 5.93
CA PHE A 510 40.39 -24.10 5.16
C PHE A 510 40.78 -22.93 6.07
N ILE A 511 39.96 -22.60 7.08
CA ILE A 511 40.23 -21.49 8.01
C ILE A 511 41.54 -21.73 8.75
N TRP A 512 41.78 -22.96 9.21
CA TRP A 512 43.01 -23.30 9.89
C TRP A 512 44.24 -23.12 8.99
N ASN A 513 44.15 -23.60 7.75
CA ASN A 513 45.19 -23.40 6.74
C ASN A 513 45.46 -21.91 6.49
N ARG A 514 44.42 -21.08 6.36
CA ARG A 514 44.58 -19.63 6.15
C ARG A 514 45.16 -18.90 7.36
N LEU A 515 44.75 -19.25 8.58
CA LEU A 515 45.32 -18.67 9.81
C LEU A 515 46.82 -18.92 9.89
N ILE A 516 47.28 -20.12 9.53
CA ILE A 516 48.70 -20.45 9.48
C ILE A 516 49.41 -19.66 8.37
N ASP A 517 48.86 -19.63 7.14
CA ASP A 517 49.45 -18.85 6.04
C ASP A 517 49.64 -17.38 6.42
N LEU A 518 48.59 -16.76 6.96
CA LEU A 518 48.62 -15.35 7.36
C LEU A 518 49.58 -15.10 8.53
N SER A 519 49.74 -16.06 9.45
CA SER A 519 50.75 -16.01 10.52
C SER A 519 52.16 -15.99 9.95
N LEU A 520 52.41 -16.77 8.90
CA LEU A 520 53.70 -16.86 8.22
C LEU A 520 53.97 -15.64 7.34
N ILE A 521 52.95 -15.04 6.71
CA ILE A 521 53.10 -13.81 5.93
C ILE A 521 53.49 -12.62 6.82
N LYS A 522 52.95 -12.54 8.05
CA LYS A 522 53.32 -11.51 9.03
C LYS A 522 54.72 -11.68 9.63
N PHE A 523 55.41 -12.77 9.29
CA PHE A 523 56.71 -13.08 9.84
C PHE A 523 57.81 -12.17 9.28
N LYS A 524 58.60 -11.56 10.16
CA LYS A 524 59.84 -10.85 9.79
C LYS A 524 61.03 -11.80 9.90
N TRP A 525 61.75 -11.97 8.80
CA TRP A 525 62.81 -12.96 8.59
C TRP A 525 64.13 -12.72 9.36
N GLU A 526 64.13 -11.78 10.29
CA GLU A 526 65.36 -11.35 10.97
C GLU A 526 65.88 -12.38 12.00
N ASN A 527 65.08 -13.41 12.37
CA ASN A 527 65.43 -14.44 13.38
C ASN A 527 65.03 -15.89 12.99
N THR A 528 65.17 -16.26 11.72
CA THR A 528 64.70 -17.57 11.19
C THR A 528 65.30 -18.78 11.91
N HIS A 529 66.58 -18.71 12.31
CA HIS A 529 67.28 -19.80 12.99
C HIS A 529 66.74 -20.10 14.40
N GLU A 530 66.56 -19.07 15.22
CA GLU A 530 66.05 -19.21 16.58
C GLU A 530 64.61 -19.76 16.60
N ILE A 531 63.82 -19.38 15.60
CA ILE A 531 62.42 -19.80 15.47
C ILE A 531 62.32 -21.26 15.07
N LEU A 532 63.16 -21.72 14.14
CA LEU A 532 63.19 -23.13 13.76
C LEU A 532 63.72 -24.01 14.89
N THR A 533 64.67 -23.50 15.68
CA THR A 533 65.13 -24.13 16.92
C THR A 533 64.02 -24.20 17.97
N ALA A 534 63.27 -23.11 18.17
CA ALA A 534 62.13 -23.07 19.08
C ALA A 534 60.99 -23.98 18.63
N PHE A 535 60.75 -24.07 17.32
CA PHE A 535 59.76 -24.95 16.72
C PHE A 535 60.11 -26.42 16.90
N ASN A 536 61.36 -26.78 16.66
CA ASN A 536 61.86 -28.12 16.90
C ASN A 536 61.75 -28.51 18.40
N ARG A 537 62.09 -27.58 19.29
CA ARG A 537 61.91 -27.77 20.74
C ARG A 537 60.43 -27.92 21.12
N TRP A 538 59.55 -27.13 20.51
CA TRP A 538 58.11 -27.20 20.74
C TRP A 538 57.52 -28.54 20.27
N LEU A 539 57.91 -29.03 19.08
CA LEU A 539 57.53 -30.35 18.59
C LEU A 539 57.92 -31.45 19.59
N ARG A 540 59.06 -31.28 20.27
CA ARG A 540 59.52 -32.16 21.32
C ARG A 540 58.75 -32.01 22.64
N GLN A 541 58.33 -30.81 23.01
CA GLN A 541 57.68 -30.54 24.30
C GLN A 541 56.18 -30.85 24.32
N VAL A 542 55.48 -30.68 23.21
CA VAL A 542 54.04 -31.00 23.10
C VAL A 542 53.79 -32.52 23.06
N ASN A 543 54.85 -33.35 23.19
CA ASN A 543 54.77 -34.81 23.17
C ASN A 543 54.02 -35.34 21.92
N HIS A 544 54.34 -34.79 20.74
CA HIS A 544 53.90 -35.38 19.47
C HIS A 544 54.47 -36.79 19.22
N HIS A 545 55.30 -37.29 20.15
CA HIS A 545 55.97 -38.59 20.18
C HIS A 545 55.05 -39.81 20.21
N GLN A 546 53.74 -39.63 20.28
CA GLN A 546 52.76 -40.62 19.82
C GLN A 546 52.09 -40.04 18.58
N TYR A 547 52.76 -40.20 17.44
CA TYR A 547 52.39 -39.68 16.13
C TYR A 547 50.91 -39.89 15.81
N ASN A 548 50.06 -38.95 16.20
CA ASN A 548 48.67 -38.98 15.78
C ASN A 548 48.60 -38.37 14.38
N VAL A 549 48.90 -39.21 13.39
CA VAL A 549 48.79 -38.95 11.93
C VAL A 549 47.39 -38.47 11.52
N GLU A 550 46.39 -38.62 12.39
CA GLU A 550 45.04 -38.10 12.16
C GLU A 550 44.89 -36.60 12.51
N ASN A 551 45.89 -35.96 13.13
CA ASN A 551 45.80 -34.54 13.49
C ASN A 551 46.15 -33.64 12.29
N VAL A 552 45.16 -33.45 11.42
CA VAL A 552 45.24 -32.62 10.20
C VAL A 552 45.74 -31.19 10.49
N PHE A 553 45.50 -30.67 11.70
CA PHE A 553 45.92 -29.33 12.10
C PHE A 553 47.43 -29.23 12.36
N THR A 554 48.02 -30.25 12.98
CA THR A 554 49.48 -30.36 13.19
C THR A 554 50.20 -30.49 11.86
N ILE A 555 49.64 -31.31 10.96
CA ILE A 555 50.18 -31.53 9.61
C ILE A 555 50.20 -30.21 8.84
N ALA A 556 49.07 -29.48 8.77
CA ALA A 556 48.98 -28.19 8.09
C ALA A 556 50.01 -27.18 8.60
N LEU A 557 50.20 -27.09 9.93
CA LEU A 557 51.15 -26.20 10.56
C LEU A 557 52.60 -26.55 10.20
N ILE A 558 52.98 -27.81 10.36
CA ILE A 558 54.34 -28.30 10.07
C ILE A 558 54.66 -28.16 8.59
N THR A 559 53.74 -28.57 7.70
CA THR A 559 53.96 -28.47 6.25
C THR A 559 54.18 -27.03 5.80
N LYS A 560 53.40 -26.07 6.30
CA LYS A 560 53.51 -24.67 5.90
C LYS A 560 54.76 -24.01 6.46
N LEU A 561 55.05 -24.18 7.75
CA LEU A 561 56.29 -23.69 8.37
C LEU A 561 57.52 -24.24 7.66
N PHE A 562 57.50 -25.53 7.29
CA PHE A 562 58.61 -26.17 6.60
C PHE A 562 58.80 -25.66 5.16
N ASN A 563 57.71 -25.56 4.37
CA ASN A 563 57.77 -25.01 3.02
C ASN A 563 58.31 -23.58 3.04
N THR A 564 57.88 -22.78 4.01
CA THR A 564 58.35 -21.43 4.26
C THR A 564 59.83 -21.42 4.68
N ALA A 565 60.31 -22.36 5.49
CA ALA A 565 61.74 -22.49 5.80
C ALA A 565 62.58 -22.89 4.59
N ALA A 566 62.10 -23.84 3.80
CA ALA A 566 62.79 -24.38 2.62
C ALA A 566 62.94 -23.37 1.47
N SER A 567 62.06 -22.37 1.38
CA SER A 567 62.14 -21.33 0.36
C SER A 567 63.16 -20.21 0.66
N TYR A 568 63.65 -20.11 1.90
CA TYR A 568 64.53 -19.00 2.33
C TYR A 568 65.89 -19.42 2.90
N LEU A 569 66.06 -20.69 3.27
CA LEU A 569 67.31 -21.24 3.81
C LEU A 569 67.73 -22.49 3.05
N LYS A 570 69.04 -22.81 3.08
CA LYS A 570 69.45 -24.22 3.00
C LYS A 570 68.99 -24.87 4.31
N PRO A 571 67.96 -25.74 4.31
CA PRO A 571 67.36 -26.26 5.54
C PRO A 571 68.36 -27.00 6.46
N LEU A 572 69.50 -27.36 5.87
CA LEU A 572 70.63 -28.12 6.41
C LEU A 572 71.53 -27.35 7.39
N GLU A 573 71.45 -26.02 7.44
CA GLU A 573 72.31 -25.20 8.31
C GLU A 573 71.68 -24.91 9.69
N LEU A 574 70.55 -25.56 9.99
CA LEU A 574 69.79 -25.37 11.21
C LEU A 574 70.11 -26.47 12.25
N PRO A 575 70.48 -26.11 13.49
CA PRO A 575 70.74 -27.05 14.55
C PRO A 575 69.45 -27.79 14.95
N ASP A 576 69.62 -29.06 15.32
CA ASP A 576 68.59 -29.93 15.89
C ASP A 576 67.39 -30.29 14.99
N ILE A 577 67.43 -30.09 13.67
CA ILE A 577 66.28 -30.34 12.74
C ILE A 577 65.76 -31.81 12.69
N GLU A 578 66.39 -32.73 13.41
CA GLU A 578 66.15 -34.17 13.40
C GLU A 578 64.67 -34.54 13.65
N HIS A 579 64.02 -33.94 14.64
CA HIS A 579 62.62 -34.28 14.95
C HIS A 579 61.62 -33.81 13.88
N ILE A 580 61.92 -32.70 13.20
CA ILE A 580 61.13 -32.22 12.07
C ILE A 580 61.28 -33.18 10.88
N ILE A 581 62.50 -33.64 10.60
CA ILE A 581 62.77 -34.61 9.54
C ILE A 581 62.12 -35.96 9.84
N ASP A 582 62.25 -36.47 11.07
CA ASP A 582 61.62 -37.71 11.52
C ASP A 582 60.09 -37.64 11.38
N TYR A 583 59.48 -36.52 11.73
CA TYR A 583 58.06 -36.28 11.53
C TYR A 583 57.67 -36.34 10.04
N ILE A 584 58.41 -35.65 9.16
CA ILE A 584 58.14 -35.65 7.70
C ILE A 584 58.29 -37.05 7.11
N LEU A 585 59.32 -37.79 7.48
CA LEU A 585 59.56 -39.16 7.03
C LEU A 585 58.49 -40.12 7.52
N HIS A 586 57.99 -39.94 8.75
CA HIS A 586 56.92 -40.75 9.30
C HIS A 586 55.58 -40.50 8.59
N VAL A 587 55.20 -39.23 8.40
CA VAL A 587 53.96 -38.85 7.72
C VAL A 587 53.96 -39.27 6.23
N LYS A 588 55.13 -39.40 5.59
CA LYS A 588 55.28 -39.94 4.22
C LYS A 588 54.78 -41.39 4.08
N GLN A 589 54.89 -42.19 5.15
CA GLN A 589 54.50 -43.61 5.09
C GLN A 589 52.98 -43.80 5.07
N ASP A 590 52.20 -42.80 5.51
CA ASP A 590 50.75 -42.78 5.44
C ASP A 590 50.24 -42.04 4.20
N ARG A 591 49.74 -42.80 3.21
CA ARG A 591 49.40 -42.32 1.86
C ARG A 591 48.22 -41.34 1.78
N SER A 592 47.61 -40.94 2.89
CA SER A 592 46.36 -40.17 2.92
C SER A 592 46.54 -38.65 2.97
N ILE A 593 47.77 -38.13 3.09
CA ILE A 593 48.00 -36.70 3.26
C ILE A 593 48.51 -36.06 1.96
N ILE A 594 47.62 -35.27 1.35
CA ILE A 594 47.80 -34.59 0.08
C ILE A 594 48.99 -33.62 0.15
N ASN A 595 49.86 -33.70 -0.87
CA ASN A 595 50.98 -32.82 -1.23
C ASN A 595 52.38 -33.02 -0.61
N ILE A 596 52.65 -34.12 0.11
CA ILE A 596 54.03 -34.49 0.47
C ILE A 596 54.84 -34.95 -0.76
N ASN A 597 54.20 -35.48 -1.80
CA ASN A 597 54.88 -35.92 -3.02
C ASN A 597 55.40 -34.76 -3.89
N ALA A 598 54.67 -33.64 -3.97
CA ALA A 598 55.17 -32.43 -4.64
C ALA A 598 56.39 -31.86 -3.91
N PHE A 599 56.41 -31.98 -2.59
CA PHE A 599 57.53 -31.63 -1.73
C PHE A 599 58.78 -32.50 -1.97
N PHE A 600 58.65 -33.84 -1.97
CA PHE A 600 59.77 -34.74 -2.27
C PHE A 600 60.32 -34.53 -3.68
N ASN A 601 59.50 -34.11 -4.65
CA ASN A 601 59.95 -33.84 -6.01
C ASN A 601 60.71 -32.51 -6.12
N ASN A 602 60.31 -31.47 -5.38
CA ASN A 602 60.99 -30.17 -5.40
C ASN A 602 62.23 -30.11 -4.49
N GLY A 603 62.29 -30.93 -3.44
CA GLY A 603 63.40 -31.00 -2.47
C GLY A 603 64.27 -32.26 -2.58
N ARG A 604 64.08 -33.07 -3.64
CA ARG A 604 64.65 -34.43 -3.77
C ARG A 604 66.16 -34.49 -3.53
N HIS A 605 66.90 -33.60 -4.20
CA HIS A 605 68.36 -33.53 -4.12
C HIS A 605 68.86 -33.23 -2.70
N ILE A 606 68.13 -32.39 -1.96
CA ILE A 606 68.49 -31.95 -0.60
C ILE A 606 68.23 -33.08 0.40
N ILE A 607 67.14 -33.83 0.21
CA ILE A 607 66.80 -34.99 1.05
C ILE A 607 67.75 -36.16 0.76
N GLU A 608 68.14 -36.38 -0.50
CA GLU A 608 69.13 -37.39 -0.89
C GLU A 608 70.52 -37.06 -0.32
N GLU A 609 70.93 -35.79 -0.27
CA GLU A 609 72.12 -35.33 0.48
C GLU A 609 72.01 -35.59 2.00
N ILE A 610 70.84 -35.39 2.62
CA ILE A 610 70.61 -35.69 4.06
C ILE A 610 70.79 -37.18 4.35
N ILE A 611 70.20 -38.04 3.52
CA ILE A 611 70.26 -39.50 3.70
C ILE A 611 71.70 -39.98 3.53
N SER A 612 72.42 -39.46 2.53
CA SER A 612 73.84 -39.81 2.31
C SER A 612 74.81 -39.30 3.38
N LEU A 613 74.50 -38.23 4.11
CA LEU A 613 75.34 -37.72 5.20
C LEU A 613 75.24 -38.53 6.50
N ARG A 614 74.22 -39.38 6.65
CA ARG A 614 74.05 -40.27 7.83
C ARG A 614 74.41 -41.74 7.57
N GLY A 615 74.84 -42.09 6.36
CA GLY A 615 75.11 -43.47 5.96
C GLY A 615 73.86 -44.19 5.48
#